data_AF-A0A9E5KUN0-F1
#
_entry.id   AF-A0A9E5KUN0-F1
#
_cell.length_a   1.000
_cell.length_b   1.000
_cell.length_c   1.000
_cell.angle_alpha   90.00
_cell.angle_beta   90.00
_cell.angle_gamma   90.00
#
_symmetry.space_group_name_H-M   'P 1'
#
loop_
_entity.id
_entity.type
_entity.pdbx_description
1 polymer ?
#
loop_
_entity_poly.entity_id
_entity_poly.type
_entity_poly.pdbx_seq_one_letter_code
_entity_poly.pdbx_strand_id
1 'polypeptide(L)'
;MTISELVSQIKAEKLCAFRYQQDGHHHFRDRFTVYEDGKMFFERFCYGESAGLVYSAWANGADADGVINWDKTTFYEGFLEKLPKKITSCEAQQWSVDDSIFKWSLVEKLKTDKANGYGAIRRLFKRG
;
A
#
# COMPACT_ATOMS: atom_id res chain seq x y z
N MET A 1 2.37 -3.80 15.48
CA MET A 1 1.64 -4.83 14.74
C MET A 1 2.48 -5.23 13.50
N THR A 2 2.28 -6.42 12.96
CA THR A 2 2.91 -6.90 11.71
C THR A 2 2.00 -6.70 10.51
N ILE A 3 2.50 -6.83 9.29
CA ILE A 3 1.66 -6.81 8.08
C ILE A 3 0.61 -7.93 8.09
N SER A 4 0.95 -9.11 8.63
CA SER A 4 0.00 -10.21 8.77
C SER A 4 -1.16 -9.88 9.71
N GLU A 5 -0.87 -9.22 10.83
CA GLU A 5 -1.88 -8.75 11.78
C GLU A 5 -2.78 -7.66 11.17
N LEU A 6 -2.20 -6.74 10.40
CA LEU A 6 -2.95 -5.74 9.65
C LEU A 6 -3.89 -6.38 8.61
N VAL A 7 -3.39 -7.35 7.84
CA VAL A 7 -4.20 -8.10 6.87
C VAL A 7 -5.35 -8.83 7.57
N SER A 8 -5.09 -9.40 8.75
CA SER A 8 -6.12 -10.04 9.57
C SER A 8 -7.20 -9.04 10.01
N GLN A 9 -6.80 -7.82 10.38
CA GLN A 9 -7.73 -6.73 10.70
C GLN A 9 -8.57 -6.33 9.48
N ILE A 10 -7.97 -6.16 8.29
CA ILE A 10 -8.70 -5.83 7.06
C ILE A 10 -9.80 -6.87 6.79
N LYS A 11 -9.47 -8.16 6.92
CA LYS A 11 -10.43 -9.26 6.76
C LYS A 11 -11.53 -9.23 7.82
N ALA A 12 -11.17 -9.02 9.09
CA ALA A 12 -12.12 -8.97 10.20
C ALA A 12 -13.14 -7.82 10.04
N GLU A 13 -12.68 -6.66 9.55
CA GLU A 13 -13.52 -5.52 9.21
C GLU A 13 -14.32 -5.70 7.91
N LYS A 14 -14.18 -6.84 7.22
CA LYS A 14 -14.81 -7.15 5.93
C LYS A 14 -14.46 -6.09 4.86
N LEU A 15 -13.24 -5.57 4.87
CA LEU A 15 -12.71 -4.62 3.91
C LEU A 15 -11.79 -5.33 2.91
N CYS A 16 -11.57 -4.74 1.73
CA CYS A 16 -10.62 -5.30 0.76
C CYS A 16 -9.22 -4.72 0.95
N ALA A 17 -9.11 -3.52 1.54
CA ALA A 17 -7.82 -2.88 1.76
C ALA A 17 -7.89 -1.75 2.79
N PHE A 18 -6.71 -1.37 3.29
CA PHE A 18 -6.43 -0.08 3.88
C PHE A 18 -5.51 0.72 2.97
N ARG A 19 -5.75 2.02 2.86
CA ARG A 19 -4.92 2.95 2.08
C ARG A 19 -4.35 4.03 2.98
N TYR A 20 -3.06 4.26 2.78
CA TYR A 20 -2.23 5.17 3.52
C TYR A 20 -1.67 6.23 2.58
N GLN A 21 -1.37 7.40 3.14
CA GLN A 21 -0.67 8.45 2.45
C GLN A 21 0.56 8.87 3.28
N GLN A 22 1.66 9.14 2.61
CA GLN A 22 2.87 9.65 3.25
C GLN A 22 2.62 11.08 3.78
N ASP A 23 3.05 11.35 5.00
CA ASP A 23 2.92 12.66 5.63
C ASP A 23 4.04 13.61 5.16
N GLY A 24 3.72 14.89 4.96
CA GLY A 24 4.71 15.97 4.89
C GLY A 24 5.57 16.11 3.63
N HIS A 25 5.36 15.31 2.57
CA HIS A 25 6.12 15.47 1.32
C HIS A 25 5.44 16.45 0.36
N HIS A 26 6.10 17.56 0.01
CA HIS A 26 5.49 18.68 -0.71
C HIS A 26 5.55 18.59 -2.25
N HIS A 27 6.43 17.72 -2.78
CA HIS A 27 6.60 17.57 -4.24
C HIS A 27 5.80 16.41 -4.83
N PHE A 28 5.55 15.39 -4.02
CA PHE A 28 4.85 14.18 -4.41
C PHE A 28 3.84 13.79 -3.36
N ARG A 29 2.71 13.27 -3.81
CA ARG A 29 1.76 12.59 -2.94
C ARG A 29 1.91 11.11 -3.16
N ASP A 30 2.51 10.44 -2.20
CA ASP A 30 2.68 8.99 -2.25
C ASP A 30 1.53 8.31 -1.50
N ARG A 31 0.98 7.28 -2.12
CA ARG A 31 -0.06 6.43 -1.53
C ARG A 31 0.39 4.98 -1.52
N PHE A 32 -0.04 4.30 -0.47
CA PHE A 32 0.25 2.88 -0.27
C PHE A 32 -1.04 2.17 0.12
N THR A 33 -1.38 1.10 -0.59
CA THR A 33 -2.58 0.30 -0.32
C THR A 33 -2.16 -1.11 0.04
N VAL A 34 -2.62 -1.63 1.18
CA VAL A 34 -2.45 -3.05 1.55
C VAL A 34 -3.78 -3.75 1.47
N TYR A 35 -3.80 -4.84 0.71
CA TYR A 35 -5.00 -5.61 0.43
C TYR A 35 -5.18 -6.79 1.39
N GLU A 36 -6.40 -7.28 1.46
CA GLU A 36 -6.79 -8.44 2.28
C GLU A 36 -6.03 -9.73 1.92
N ASP A 37 -5.40 -9.81 0.75
CA ASP A 37 -4.54 -10.93 0.35
C ASP A 37 -3.04 -10.68 0.57
N GLY A 38 -2.68 -9.60 1.28
CA GLY A 38 -1.30 -9.26 1.60
C GLY A 38 -0.54 -8.55 0.47
N LYS A 39 -1.11 -8.47 -0.74
CA LYS A 39 -0.54 -7.66 -1.82
C LYS A 39 -0.53 -6.19 -1.44
N MET A 40 0.42 -5.47 -2.01
CA MET A 40 0.61 -4.06 -1.75
C MET A 40 0.71 -3.28 -3.05
N PHE A 41 0.17 -2.06 -3.08
CA PHE A 41 0.19 -1.19 -4.25
C PHE A 41 0.66 0.20 -3.85
N PHE A 42 1.76 0.63 -4.46
CA PHE A 42 2.31 1.96 -4.30
C PHE A 42 1.98 2.82 -5.51
N GLU A 43 1.65 4.08 -5.26
CA GLU A 43 1.38 5.08 -6.28
C GLU A 43 2.06 6.38 -5.88
N ARG A 44 2.76 7.01 -6.81
CA ARG A 44 3.29 8.38 -6.65
C ARG A 44 2.57 9.33 -7.59
N PHE A 45 2.06 10.43 -7.06
CA PHE A 45 1.43 11.50 -7.84
C PHE A 45 2.25 12.79 -7.76
N CYS A 46 2.27 13.59 -8.83
CA CYS A 46 2.74 14.97 -8.75
C CYS A 46 1.83 15.81 -7.83
N TYR A 47 2.39 16.81 -7.18
CA TYR A 47 1.64 17.82 -6.43
C TYR A 47 1.33 19.06 -7.31
N GLY A 48 0.16 19.69 -7.15
CA GLY A 48 -0.23 20.92 -7.88
C GLY A 48 -1.48 20.77 -8.76
N GLU A 49 -1.81 21.84 -9.52
CA GLU A 49 -3.05 21.97 -10.30
C GLU A 49 -3.23 20.93 -11.43
N SER A 50 -2.16 20.21 -11.79
CA SER A 50 -2.18 19.11 -12.77
C SER A 50 -1.59 17.83 -12.18
N ALA A 51 -2.06 17.44 -10.99
CA ALA A 51 -1.63 16.22 -10.31
C ALA A 51 -1.94 14.96 -11.15
N GLY A 52 -0.91 14.41 -11.80
CA GLY A 52 -0.95 13.14 -12.52
C GLY A 52 -0.24 12.01 -11.77
N LEU A 53 -0.55 10.77 -12.12
CA LEU A 53 0.21 9.60 -11.69
C LEU A 53 1.60 9.63 -12.35
N VAL A 54 2.66 9.58 -11.54
CA VAL A 54 4.05 9.51 -12.01
C VAL A 54 4.44 8.06 -12.29
N TYR A 55 4.24 7.20 -11.29
CA TYR A 55 4.43 5.76 -11.43
C TYR A 55 3.66 5.03 -10.34
N SER A 56 3.49 3.73 -10.56
CA SER A 56 2.94 2.79 -9.60
C SER A 56 3.75 1.51 -9.58
N ALA A 57 3.70 0.77 -8.48
CA ALA A 57 4.37 -0.52 -8.36
C ALA A 57 3.52 -1.46 -7.50
N TRP A 58 3.50 -2.74 -7.88
CA TRP A 58 2.93 -3.80 -7.06
C TRP A 58 4.02 -4.50 -6.27
N ALA A 59 3.69 -4.91 -5.05
CA ALA A 59 4.46 -5.88 -4.29
C ALA A 59 3.60 -7.10 -3.95
N ASN A 60 4.26 -8.25 -3.89
CA ASN A 60 3.65 -9.53 -3.52
C ASN A 60 3.47 -9.68 -2.00
N GLY A 61 3.80 -8.64 -1.24
CA GLY A 61 3.72 -8.58 0.22
C GLY A 61 5.03 -8.10 0.83
N ALA A 62 5.14 -8.24 2.14
CA ALA A 62 6.38 -8.06 2.88
C ALA A 62 6.75 -9.37 3.60
N ASP A 63 8.04 -9.61 3.82
CA ASP A 63 8.50 -10.75 4.60
C ASP A 63 8.33 -10.55 6.11
N ALA A 64 8.80 -11.52 6.91
CA ALA A 64 8.68 -11.49 8.37
C ALA A 64 9.43 -10.30 9.01
N ASP A 65 10.46 -9.79 8.35
CA ASP A 65 11.24 -8.63 8.79
C ASP A 65 10.64 -7.32 8.26
N GLY A 66 9.58 -7.37 7.45
CA GLY A 66 8.92 -6.23 6.85
C GLY A 66 9.57 -5.73 5.55
N VAL A 67 10.51 -6.48 4.96
CA VAL A 67 11.11 -6.15 3.66
C VAL A 67 10.07 -6.36 2.56
N ILE A 68 9.86 -5.35 1.72
CA ILE A 68 8.83 -5.36 0.69
C ILE A 68 9.30 -6.12 -0.56
N ASN A 69 8.51 -7.10 -0.97
CA ASN A 69 8.76 -7.96 -2.13
C ASN A 69 8.15 -7.34 -3.40
N TRP A 70 8.83 -6.34 -3.96
CA TRP A 70 8.42 -5.64 -5.19
C TRP A 70 8.37 -6.56 -6.42
N ASP A 71 7.27 -6.51 -7.16
CA ASP A 71 7.14 -7.15 -8.47
C ASP A 71 7.80 -6.28 -9.53
N LYS A 72 9.05 -6.63 -9.88
CA LYS A 72 9.87 -5.90 -10.85
C LYS A 72 9.25 -5.80 -12.25
N THR A 73 8.21 -6.58 -12.57
CA THR A 73 7.51 -6.47 -13.85
C THR A 73 6.53 -5.30 -13.91
N THR A 74 6.26 -4.66 -12.77
CA THR A 74 5.22 -3.62 -12.65
C THR A 74 5.75 -2.19 -12.65
N PHE A 75 7.06 -2.00 -12.71
CA PHE A 75 7.70 -0.68 -12.73
C PHE A 75 9.03 -0.72 -13.49
N TYR A 76 9.50 0.45 -13.93
CA TYR A 76 10.84 0.60 -14.52
C TYR A 76 11.93 0.51 -13.44
N GLU A 77 13.02 -0.23 -13.69
CA GLU A 77 14.07 -0.53 -12.70
C GLU A 77 14.66 0.72 -12.02
N GLY A 78 14.76 1.85 -12.73
CA GLY A 78 15.22 3.12 -12.15
C GLY A 78 14.30 3.72 -11.08
N PHE A 79 13.13 3.13 -10.81
CA PHE A 79 12.27 3.49 -9.68
C PHE A 79 12.52 2.67 -8.43
N LEU A 80 13.29 1.57 -8.51
CA LEU A 80 13.51 0.67 -7.37
C LEU A 80 14.08 1.41 -6.15
N GLU A 81 15.04 2.32 -6.37
CA GLU A 81 15.64 3.10 -5.28
C GLU A 81 14.69 4.14 -4.65
N LYS A 82 13.60 4.47 -5.35
CA LYS A 82 12.57 5.43 -4.91
C LYS A 82 11.38 4.75 -4.22
N LEU A 83 11.31 3.43 -4.25
CA LEU A 83 10.26 2.66 -3.60
C LEU A 83 10.59 2.44 -2.11
N PRO A 84 9.57 2.45 -1.23
CA PRO A 84 9.71 2.00 0.15
C PRO A 84 10.38 0.62 0.23
N LYS A 85 11.37 0.43 1.10
CA LYS A 85 12.12 -0.85 1.14
C LYS A 85 11.65 -1.75 2.28
N LYS A 86 11.53 -1.21 3.49
CA LYS A 86 11.23 -1.99 4.69
C LYS A 86 10.24 -1.28 5.59
N ILE A 87 9.17 -1.97 5.96
CA ILE A 87 8.23 -1.52 6.99
C ILE A 87 8.84 -1.82 8.35
N THR A 88 9.15 -0.78 9.11
CA THR A 88 9.81 -0.90 10.42
C THR A 88 8.83 -0.85 11.58
N SER A 89 7.65 -0.24 11.37
CA SER A 89 6.51 -0.40 12.25
C SER A 89 5.20 -0.31 11.47
N CYS A 90 4.22 -1.09 11.90
CA CYS A 90 2.88 -1.08 11.31
C CYS A 90 1.83 -1.06 12.42
N GLU A 91 1.06 0.01 12.48
CA GLU A 91 -0.16 0.12 13.26
C GLU A 91 -1.35 0.39 12.34
N ALA A 92 -2.57 0.16 12.82
CA ALA A 92 -3.77 0.36 12.01
C ALA A 92 -3.86 1.76 11.41
N GLN A 93 -3.45 2.79 12.16
CA GLN A 93 -3.55 4.19 11.75
C GLN A 93 -2.26 4.79 11.18
N GLN A 94 -1.08 4.25 11.53
CA GLN A 94 0.20 4.84 11.12
C GLN A 94 1.29 3.78 10.95
N TRP A 95 2.08 3.90 9.87
CA TRP A 95 3.27 3.07 9.64
C TRP A 95 4.53 3.91 9.56
N SER A 96 5.65 3.28 9.92
CA SER A 96 7.00 3.77 9.63
C SER A 96 7.66 2.86 8.60
N VAL A 97 8.33 3.48 7.64
CA VAL A 97 9.14 2.80 6.61
C VAL A 97 10.56 3.32 6.69
N ASP A 98 11.53 2.43 6.48
CA ASP A 98 12.96 2.76 6.37
C ASP A 98 13.46 3.57 7.58
N ASP A 99 13.23 3.01 8.78
CA ASP A 99 13.67 3.55 10.07
C ASP A 99 13.14 4.96 10.42
N SER A 100 11.88 5.22 10.07
CA SER A 100 11.14 6.45 10.43
C SER A 100 11.54 7.72 9.68
N ILE A 101 12.15 7.60 8.50
CA ILE A 101 12.33 8.76 7.61
C ILE A 101 10.96 9.31 7.17
N PHE A 102 9.95 8.45 7.04
CA PHE A 102 8.61 8.85 6.64
C PHE A 102 7.52 8.16 7.45
N LYS A 103 6.54 8.97 7.88
CA LYS A 103 5.30 8.51 8.48
C LYS A 103 4.22 8.40 7.42
N TRP A 104 3.39 7.37 7.54
CA TRP A 104 2.28 7.10 6.63
C TRP A 104 1.00 6.96 7.42
N SER A 105 0.00 7.79 7.12
CA SER A 105 -1.26 7.84 7.85
C SER A 105 -2.38 7.15 7.08
N LEU A 106 -3.24 6.40 7.76
CA LEU A 106 -4.44 5.80 7.18
C LEU A 106 -5.37 6.91 6.69
N VAL A 107 -5.69 6.90 5.39
CA VAL A 107 -6.59 7.88 4.77
C VAL A 107 -7.90 7.26 4.32
N GLU A 108 -7.94 5.94 4.08
CA GLU A 108 -9.14 5.29 3.58
C GLU A 108 -9.21 3.80 3.95
N LYS A 109 -10.41 3.35 4.33
CA LYS A 109 -10.77 1.95 4.54
C LYS A 109 -11.65 1.47 3.39
N LEU A 110 -11.11 0.63 2.50
CA LEU A 110 -11.78 0.31 1.24
C LEU A 110 -12.65 -0.94 1.36
N LYS A 111 -13.94 -0.81 1.04
CA LYS A 111 -14.83 -1.96 0.86
C LYS A 111 -14.60 -2.68 -0.47
N THR A 112 -14.21 -1.92 -1.50
CA THR A 112 -13.89 -2.41 -2.85
C THR A 112 -12.84 -1.51 -3.49
N ASP A 113 -12.03 -2.07 -4.38
CA ASP A 113 -11.16 -1.33 -5.29
C ASP A 113 -11.21 -1.98 -6.68
N LYS A 114 -12.23 -1.62 -7.48
CA LYS A 114 -12.46 -2.24 -8.79
C LYS A 114 -11.31 -1.95 -9.76
N ALA A 115 -10.70 -0.76 -9.69
CA ALA A 115 -9.61 -0.36 -10.56
C ALA A 115 -8.40 -1.29 -10.43
N ASN A 116 -8.17 -1.79 -9.21
CA ASN A 116 -7.07 -2.70 -8.90
C ASN A 116 -7.51 -4.17 -8.79
N GLY A 117 -8.70 -4.52 -9.30
CA GLY A 117 -9.17 -5.91 -9.34
C GLY A 117 -9.75 -6.44 -8.02
N TYR A 118 -10.09 -5.59 -7.05
CA TYR A 118 -10.75 -5.92 -5.78
C TYR A 118 -12.21 -5.45 -5.75
N GLY A 119 -12.95 -5.73 -6.83
CA GLY A 119 -14.39 -5.48 -6.92
C GLY A 119 -15.24 -6.46 -6.10
N ALA A 120 -16.50 -6.10 -5.85
CA ALA A 120 -17.43 -6.88 -5.04
C ALA A 120 -17.60 -8.35 -5.51
N ILE A 121 -17.60 -8.58 -6.83
CA ILE A 121 -17.78 -9.92 -7.42
C ILE A 121 -16.63 -10.85 -7.03
N ARG A 122 -15.36 -10.40 -7.12
CA ARG A 122 -14.20 -11.21 -6.70
C ARG A 122 -14.26 -11.58 -5.22
N ARG A 123 -14.81 -10.70 -4.38
CA ARG A 123 -14.95 -10.95 -2.94
C ARG A 123 -16.09 -11.90 -2.58
N LEU A 124 -17.10 -12.06 -3.43
CA LEU A 124 -18.14 -13.09 -3.28
C LEU A 124 -17.58 -14.49 -3.58
N PHE A 125 -16.73 -14.63 -4.60
CA PHE A 125 -16.16 -15.93 -5.00
C PHE A 125 -14.96 -16.40 -4.15
N LYS A 126 -14.22 -15.49 -3.50
CA LYS A 126 -13.14 -15.85 -2.55
C LYS A 126 -13.63 -16.15 -1.12
N ARG A 127 -14.94 -16.03 -0.85
CA ARG A 127 -15.57 -16.31 0.47
C ARG A 127 -16.25 -17.69 0.54
N GLY A 128 -16.09 -18.53 -0.49
CA GLY A 128 -16.53 -19.92 -0.52
C GLY A 128 -15.40 -20.88 -0.16
#